data_AF-A0A9D4RD44-F1
#
_entry.id   AF-A0A9D4RD44-F1
#
_cell.length_a   1.000
_cell.length_b   1.000
_cell.length_c   1.000
_cell.angle_alpha   90.00
_cell.angle_beta   90.00
_cell.angle_gamma   90.00
#
_symmetry.space_group_name_H-M   'P 1'
#
loop_
_entity.id
_entity.type
_entity.pdbx_description
1 polymer ?
#
loop_
_entity_poly.entity_id
_entity_poly.type
_entity_poly.pdbx_seq_one_letter_code
_entity_poly.pdbx_strand_id
1 'polypeptide(L)'
;MLNVVLGVLNALAAMTASKYFIGAVGAAGMAVLVCNLAPWFVPKAQPATLGYLAAAKLQTLDEKKTNFTASDLWKTNGAVIMAVRRPG
;
A
#
# COMPACT_ATOMS: atom_id res chain seq x y z
N MET A 1 -30.88 36.77 -32.05
CA MET A 1 -31.12 35.37 -31.61
C MET A 1 -29.84 34.53 -31.59
N LEU A 2 -29.04 34.51 -32.68
CA LEU A 2 -27.86 33.65 -32.80
C LEU A 2 -26.75 33.88 -31.73
N ASN A 3 -26.40 35.14 -31.41
CA ASN A 3 -25.41 35.44 -30.36
C ASN A 3 -25.85 35.05 -28.95
N VAL A 4 -27.16 35.10 -28.67
CA VAL A 4 -27.72 34.68 -27.38
C VAL A 4 -27.64 33.16 -27.26
N VAL A 5 -27.98 32.42 -28.31
CA VAL A 5 -27.87 30.96 -28.36
C VAL A 5 -26.41 30.52 -28.21
N LEU A 6 -25.48 31.20 -28.90
CA LEU A 6 -24.05 30.89 -28.79
C LEU A 6 -23.48 31.20 -27.39
N GLY A 7 -23.94 32.28 -26.75
CA GLY A 7 -23.56 32.62 -25.37
C GLY A 7 -24.06 31.60 -24.35
N VAL A 8 -25.29 31.11 -24.50
CA VAL A 8 -25.85 30.05 -23.63
C VAL A 8 -25.12 28.73 -23.83
N LEU A 9 -24.76 28.37 -25.07
CA LEU A 9 -24.01 27.14 -25.38
C LEU A 9 -22.60 27.17 -24.75
N ASN A 10 -21.89 28.30 -24.85
CA ASN A 10 -20.57 28.46 -24.24
C ASN A 10 -20.63 28.42 -22.71
N ALA A 11 -21.65 29.03 -22.10
CA ALA A 11 -21.84 28.98 -20.65
C ALA A 11 -22.11 27.55 -20.16
N LEU A 12 -22.90 26.77 -20.90
CA LEU A 12 -23.19 25.37 -20.59
C LEU A 12 -21.96 24.48 -20.76
N ALA A 13 -21.17 24.70 -21.82
CA ALA A 13 -19.91 24.00 -22.05
C ALA A 13 -18.88 24.28 -20.93
N ALA A 14 -18.75 25.54 -20.51
CA ALA A 14 -17.87 25.94 -19.42
C ALA A 14 -18.30 25.34 -18.07
N MET A 15 -19.61 25.31 -17.80
CA MET A 15 -20.16 24.69 -16.58
C MET A 15 -19.97 23.17 -16.56
N THR A 16 -19.93 22.54 -17.72
CA THR A 16 -19.70 21.10 -17.84
C THR A 16 -18.21 20.77 -17.66
N ALA A 17 -17.32 21.55 -18.27
CA ALA A 17 -15.87 21.40 -18.13
C ALA A 17 -15.39 21.59 -16.67
N SER A 18 -15.94 22.57 -15.94
CA SER A 18 -15.55 22.83 -14.55
C SER A 18 -15.92 21.69 -13.61
N LYS A 19 -17.07 21.03 -13.82
CA LYS A 19 -17.49 19.85 -13.04
C LYS A 19 -16.52 18.68 -13.19
N TYR A 20 -16.13 18.38 -14.43
CA TYR A 20 -15.15 17.32 -14.70
C TYR A 20 -13.76 17.66 -14.17
N PHE A 21 -13.35 18.92 -14.26
CA PHE A 21 -12.07 19.37 -13.72
C PHE A 21 -12.00 19.25 -12.20
N ILE A 22 -13.03 19.71 -11.48
CA ILE A 22 -13.12 19.59 -10.02
C ILE A 22 -13.14 18.11 -9.60
N GLY A 23 -13.91 17.27 -10.31
CA GLY A 23 -13.96 15.83 -10.06
C GLY A 23 -12.60 15.14 -10.29
N ALA A 24 -11.90 15.49 -11.37
CA ALA A 24 -10.60 14.91 -11.70
C ALA A 24 -9.51 15.32 -10.70
N VAL A 25 -9.47 16.60 -10.29
CA VAL A 25 -8.53 17.09 -9.28
C VAL A 25 -8.79 16.45 -7.92
N GLY A 26 -10.05 16.30 -7.52
CA GLY A 26 -10.42 15.62 -6.28
C GLY A 26 -9.99 14.15 -6.25
N ALA A 27 -10.19 13.42 -7.34
CA ALA A 27 -9.78 12.02 -7.46
C ALA A 27 -8.25 11.86 -7.43
N ALA A 28 -7.51 12.69 -8.16
CA ALA A 28 -6.05 12.68 -8.15
C ALA A 28 -5.48 13.04 -6.77
N GLY A 29 -6.05 14.05 -6.09
CA GLY A 29 -5.65 14.44 -4.74
C GLY A 29 -5.83 13.31 -3.73
N MET A 30 -6.96 12.59 -3.78
CA MET A 30 -7.22 11.45 -2.91
C MET A 30 -6.24 10.29 -3.16
N ALA A 31 -5.92 10.00 -4.43
CA ALA A 31 -4.96 8.95 -4.78
C ALA A 31 -3.56 9.25 -4.25
N VAL A 32 -3.08 10.49 -4.38
CA VAL A 32 -1.79 10.92 -3.84
C VAL A 32 -1.78 10.84 -2.30
N LEU A 33 -2.87 11.26 -1.64
CA LEU A 33 -2.98 11.18 -0.18
C LEU A 33 -2.97 9.72 0.31
N VAL A 34 -3.74 8.83 -0.32
CA VAL A 34 -3.78 7.41 0.08
C VAL A 34 -2.42 6.75 -0.12
N CYS A 35 -1.72 7.02 -1.23
CA CYS A 35 -0.40 6.44 -1.47
C CYS A 35 0.68 6.97 -0.53
N ASN A 36 0.65 8.26 -0.17
CA ASN A 36 1.69 8.88 0.66
C ASN A 36 1.41 8.83 2.18
N LEU A 37 0.15 8.71 2.59
CA LEU A 37 -0.25 8.61 4.00
C LEU A 37 -0.48 7.17 4.46
N ALA A 38 -0.41 6.19 3.55
CA ALA A 38 -0.32 4.76 3.86
C ALA A 38 0.57 4.41 5.07
N PRO A 39 1.79 4.98 5.26
CA PRO A 39 2.63 4.68 6.42
C PRO A 39 1.99 5.00 7.78
N TRP A 40 0.99 5.88 7.86
CA TRP A 40 0.31 6.17 9.12
C TRP A 40 -0.67 5.06 9.54
N PHE A 41 -1.15 4.29 8.57
CA PHE A 41 -2.00 3.12 8.78
C PHE A 41 -1.22 1.81 8.84
N VAL A 42 0.10 1.84 8.59
CA VAL A 42 0.95 0.67 8.79
C VAL A 42 1.23 0.56 10.29
N PRO A 43 0.76 -0.49 10.97
CA PRO A 43 1.04 -0.69 12.38
C PRO A 43 2.55 -0.76 12.59
N LYS A 44 3.03 -0.11 13.66
CA LYS A 44 4.45 -0.17 14.02
C LYS A 44 4.88 -1.63 14.08
N ALA A 45 5.93 -1.94 13.34
CA ALA A 45 6.37 -3.31 13.20
C ALA A 45 6.80 -3.85 14.57
N GLN A 46 6.27 -5.03 14.94
CA GLN A 46 6.53 -5.64 16.25
C GLN A 46 8.04 -5.87 16.44
N PRO A 47 8.58 -5.63 17.65
CA PRO A 47 9.98 -5.87 17.94
C PRO A 47 10.34 -7.35 17.68
N ALA A 48 11.54 -7.58 17.18
CA ALA A 48 12.08 -8.91 16.88
C ALA A 48 12.44 -9.64 18.18
N THR A 49 11.45 -9.95 19.01
CA THR A 49 11.63 -10.71 20.25
C THR A 49 11.81 -12.20 19.94
N LEU A 50 12.49 -12.93 20.81
CA LEU A 50 12.76 -14.35 20.62
C LEU A 50 11.45 -15.15 20.44
N GLY A 51 10.41 -14.84 21.20
CA GLY A 51 9.10 -15.49 21.07
C GLY A 51 8.43 -15.23 19.72
N TYR A 52 8.55 -14.01 19.18
CA TYR A 52 8.04 -13.66 17.85
C TYR A 52 8.80 -14.41 16.75
N LEU A 53 10.14 -14.44 16.82
CA LEU A 53 10.96 -15.16 15.85
C LEU A 53 10.74 -16.66 15.95
N ALA A 54 10.61 -17.21 17.16
CA ALA A 54 10.39 -18.62 17.39
C ALA A 54 9.08 -19.11 16.77
N ALA A 55 8.03 -18.28 16.78
CA ALA A 55 6.74 -18.57 16.18
C ALA A 55 6.67 -18.33 14.67
N ALA A 56 7.74 -17.82 14.05
CA ALA A 56 7.78 -17.56 12.62
C ALA A 56 7.68 -18.88 11.82
N LYS A 57 6.75 -18.92 10.88
CA LYS A 57 6.59 -20.04 9.96
C LYS A 57 7.52 -19.84 8.77
N LEU A 58 8.44 -20.77 8.61
CA LEU A 58 9.43 -20.78 7.54
C LEU A 58 9.02 -21.80 6.49
N GLN A 59 9.30 -21.47 5.24
CA GLN A 59 9.09 -22.35 4.11
C GLN A 59 10.43 -22.47 3.36
N THR A 60 10.80 -23.70 2.99
CA THR A 60 11.95 -23.87 2.10
C THR A 60 11.66 -23.28 0.71
N LEU A 61 12.72 -22.78 0.08
CA LEU A 61 12.68 -22.16 -1.24
C LEU A 61 12.75 -23.20 -2.37
N ASP A 62 13.13 -24.44 -2.06
CA ASP A 62 13.18 -25.54 -3.01
C ASP A 62 11.78 -25.96 -3.48
N GLU A 63 11.75 -26.71 -4.59
CA GLU A 63 10.52 -27.24 -5.20
C GLU A 63 9.67 -28.04 -4.20
N LYS A 64 10.31 -28.66 -3.20
CA LYS A 64 9.63 -29.35 -2.10
C LYS A 64 9.31 -28.39 -0.96
N LYS A 65 8.23 -27.61 -1.12
CA LYS A 65 7.72 -26.66 -0.11
C LYS A 65 7.32 -27.36 1.20
N THR A 66 8.27 -27.54 2.11
CA THR A 66 8.01 -27.93 3.50
C THR A 66 7.88 -26.69 4.38
N ASN A 67 6.90 -26.72 5.27
CA ASN A 67 6.67 -25.68 6.26
C ASN A 67 7.17 -26.17 7.62
N PHE A 68 7.95 -25.34 8.31
CA PHE A 68 8.44 -25.63 9.66
C PHE A 68 8.51 -24.35 10.49
N THR A 69 8.51 -24.49 11.80
CA THR A 69 8.66 -23.35 12.71
C THR A 69 10.13 -23.02 12.87
N ALA A 70 10.46 -21.73 12.99
CA ALA A 70 11.80 -21.25 13.30
C ALA A 70 12.41 -21.93 14.54
N SER A 71 11.60 -22.17 15.58
CA SER A 71 12.03 -22.86 16.79
C SER A 71 12.58 -24.26 16.54
N ASP A 72 12.01 -24.99 15.57
CA ASP A 72 12.35 -26.38 15.31
C ASP A 72 13.70 -26.47 14.58
N LEU A 73 13.98 -25.49 13.73
CA LEU A 73 15.26 -25.32 13.03
C LEU A 73 16.41 -25.02 14.00
N TRP A 74 16.18 -24.13 14.97
CA TRP A 74 17.18 -23.79 15.99
C TRP A 74 17.55 -24.98 16.86
N LYS A 75 16.55 -25.74 17.32
CA LYS A 75 16.75 -26.92 18.16
C LYS A 75 17.47 -28.05 17.43
N THR A 76 17.18 -28.21 16.13
CA THR A 76 17.71 -29.33 15.33
C THR A 76 19.09 -29.03 14.76
N ASN A 77 19.29 -27.82 14.23
CA ASN A 77 20.46 -27.48 13.41
C ASN A 77 21.30 -26.34 13.99
N GLY A 78 20.93 -25.75 15.13
CA GLY A 78 21.62 -24.58 15.69
C GLY A 78 21.55 -23.35 14.78
N ALA A 79 20.49 -23.23 13.97
CA ALA A 79 20.37 -22.18 12.98
C ALA A 79 20.29 -20.78 13.61
N VAL A 80 20.80 -19.77 12.91
CA VAL A 80 20.68 -18.35 13.31
C VAL A 80 19.72 -17.66 12.33
N ILE A 81 18.66 -17.04 12.84
CA ILE A 81 17.71 -16.28 12.02
C ILE A 81 17.98 -14.80 12.22
N MET A 82 18.25 -14.10 11.11
CA MET A 82 18.42 -12.65 11.08
C MET A 82 17.20 -12.01 10.44
N ALA A 83 16.47 -11.20 11.21
CA ALA A 83 15.38 -10.38 10.70
C ALA A 83 15.93 -9.00 10.29
N VAL A 84 16.21 -8.80 9.01
CA VAL A 84 16.66 -7.51 8.47
C VAL A 84 15.44 -6.65 8.15
N ARG A 85 15.43 -5.42 8.68
CA ARG A 85 14.42 -4.41 8.33
C ARG A 85 14.99 -3.47 7.27
N ARG A 86 14.17 -3.06 6.31
CA ARG A 86 14.52 -1.98 5.40
C ARG A 86 14.65 -0.67 6.21
N PRO A 87 15.78 0.03 6.15
CA PRO A 87 15.90 1.35 6.76
C PRO A 87 15.22 2.39 5.87
N GLY A 88 14.09 2.94 6.31
CA GLY A 88 13.42 4.06 5.62
C GLY A 88 12.64 3.67 4.37
#